data_AF-A0A955IZJ8-F1
#
_entry.id   AF-A0A955IZJ8-F1
#
_cell.length_a   1.000
_cell.length_b   1.000
_cell.length_c   1.000
_cell.angle_alpha   90.00
_cell.angle_beta   90.00
_cell.angle_gamma   90.00
#
_symmetry.space_group_name_H-M   'P 1'
#
loop_
_entity.id
_entity.type
_entity.pdbx_description
1 polymer ?
#
loop_
_entity_poly.entity_id
_entity_poly.type
_entity_poly.pdbx_seq_one_letter_code
_entity_poly.pdbx_strand_id
1 'polypeptide(L)'
;MRGRLSHVVAAVPFLALATTTLATTKRTYFDLANDARVRRTDLGADGALGDGAVLPDLISITSGGWSPASPATDPYTGVWVESEGADILRIDIVFEGLINPPGTLGLGPTLYDPFAFGPSPLYGSIEFDIDDENDTGGECSGAANFMYLASVGRLGEVPGTSIEERMAREGEDLDSFFASEPQYERNGADYVLRFCGCANVTVINDFGDPDGVFGPDDSWIVQSRFFQRAGGFAEVSGAFGGSAFGLYDPQTNLRFSHSISTGQTTVTLVYPLTMHGAASLRGEPEQPADTNVANHTSVEEAMSDVIAGVQFPIFDPCTNAIAAGWRNRQFEEYINPAQWRIRAVVGTAYESEDPGGALYIWTDAGFNQQFADFSSDRCVTPLDENLLLYEIAELDGTGSDADGVVNGVVTLYLFGANFSVFDLNYDGLISPADAVLVEPILAGDVNSDCIVNVNDLNMVLSQWGNAVAPAGKCPDLSGNGIIDVDDLNVVLSSWGLACP
;
A
#
# COMPACT_ATOMS: atom_id res chain seq x y z
N MET A 1 69.69 13.59 -34.52
CA MET A 1 69.47 12.13 -34.71
C MET A 1 68.15 11.79 -34.05
N ARG A 2 67.21 11.21 -34.80
CA ARG A 2 65.83 10.90 -34.37
C ARG A 2 65.83 9.61 -33.54
N GLY A 3 65.26 9.63 -32.34
CA GLY A 3 64.91 8.45 -31.55
C GLY A 3 63.39 8.25 -31.55
N ARG A 4 62.90 7.13 -32.07
CA ARG A 4 61.50 6.69 -31.96
C ARG A 4 61.34 5.89 -30.67
N LEU A 5 60.43 6.31 -29.79
CA LEU A 5 59.93 5.48 -28.69
C LEU A 5 58.71 4.71 -29.20
N SER A 6 58.78 3.38 -29.09
CA SER A 6 57.66 2.46 -29.33
C SER A 6 56.93 2.22 -28.02
N HIS A 7 55.66 2.59 -27.92
CA HIS A 7 54.81 2.25 -26.78
C HIS A 7 54.15 0.87 -27.02
N VAL A 8 54.40 -0.05 -26.09
CA VAL A 8 53.74 -1.35 -26.00
C VAL A 8 52.52 -1.14 -25.10
N VAL A 9 51.31 -1.26 -25.66
CA VAL A 9 50.05 -1.28 -24.90
C VAL A 9 49.77 -2.73 -24.54
N ALA A 10 49.84 -3.07 -23.26
CA ALA A 10 49.46 -4.37 -22.75
C ALA A 10 47.94 -4.42 -22.58
N ALA A 11 47.27 -5.34 -23.28
CA ALA A 11 45.84 -5.60 -23.12
C ALA A 11 45.61 -6.38 -21.81
N VAL A 12 44.87 -5.78 -20.87
CA VAL A 12 44.41 -6.45 -19.65
C VAL A 12 43.07 -7.12 -19.98
N PRO A 13 42.94 -8.45 -19.86
CA PRO A 13 41.65 -9.11 -20.04
C PRO A 13 40.72 -8.75 -18.87
N PHE A 14 39.61 -8.08 -19.17
CA PHE A 14 38.50 -7.95 -18.23
C PHE A 14 37.82 -9.32 -18.10
N LEU A 15 37.97 -9.93 -16.92
CA LEU A 15 37.22 -11.12 -16.53
C LEU A 15 35.80 -10.66 -16.17
N ALA A 16 34.84 -10.85 -17.07
CA ALA A 16 33.43 -10.63 -16.76
C ALA A 16 32.99 -11.72 -15.77
N LEU A 17 32.84 -11.35 -14.50
CA LEU A 17 32.17 -12.17 -13.50
C LEU A 17 30.68 -12.19 -13.86
N ALA A 18 30.21 -13.29 -14.42
CA ALA A 18 28.78 -13.54 -14.56
C ALA A 18 28.21 -13.73 -13.15
N THR A 19 27.56 -12.70 -12.62
CA THR A 19 26.72 -12.81 -11.43
C THR A 19 25.49 -13.60 -11.84
N THR A 20 25.39 -14.85 -11.38
CA THR A 20 24.13 -15.60 -11.44
C THR A 20 23.17 -14.91 -10.48
N THR A 21 22.25 -14.11 -11.01
CA THR A 21 21.07 -13.64 -10.27
C THR A 21 20.30 -14.89 -9.86
N LEU A 22 20.19 -15.14 -8.55
CA LEU A 22 19.33 -16.20 -8.05
C LEU A 22 17.90 -15.83 -8.44
N ALA A 23 17.23 -16.73 -9.13
CA ALA A 23 15.82 -16.59 -9.48
C ALA A 23 14.99 -16.37 -8.21
N THR A 24 14.37 -15.20 -8.09
CA THR A 24 13.48 -14.89 -6.97
C THR A 24 12.12 -15.53 -7.23
N THR A 25 11.72 -16.48 -6.38
CA THR A 25 10.42 -17.17 -6.51
C THR A 25 9.26 -16.36 -5.91
N LYS A 26 9.55 -15.50 -4.93
CA LYS A 26 8.56 -14.67 -4.24
C LYS A 26 9.24 -13.51 -3.52
N ARG A 27 8.47 -12.46 -3.24
CA ARG A 27 8.85 -11.34 -2.39
C ARG A 27 7.87 -11.25 -1.24
N THR A 28 8.37 -10.96 -0.04
CA THR A 28 7.55 -10.74 1.16
C THR A 28 7.85 -9.35 1.69
N TYR A 29 6.78 -8.61 1.94
CA TYR A 29 6.77 -7.35 2.66
C TYR A 29 6.25 -7.62 4.06
N PHE A 30 6.85 -6.95 5.05
CA PHE A 30 6.54 -7.13 6.47
C PHE A 30 6.16 -5.80 7.08
N ASP A 31 5.26 -5.88 8.04
CA ASP A 31 4.79 -4.80 8.87
C ASP A 31 4.82 -5.24 10.34
N LEU A 32 4.74 -4.29 11.28
CA LEU A 32 4.82 -4.62 12.69
C LEU A 32 3.49 -5.18 13.17
N ALA A 33 3.51 -6.33 13.85
CA ALA A 33 2.28 -6.85 14.45
C ALA A 33 1.92 -6.07 15.72
N ASN A 34 0.62 -5.90 15.99
CA ASN A 34 0.04 -5.20 17.16
C ASN A 34 0.23 -3.68 17.17
N ASP A 35 0.35 -3.04 16.01
CA ASP A 35 0.44 -1.59 15.89
C ASP A 35 -0.83 -0.93 15.33
N ALA A 36 -1.83 -1.71 14.92
CA ALA A 36 -3.09 -1.22 14.39
C ALA A 36 -3.80 -0.26 15.37
N ARG A 37 -4.25 0.89 14.85
CA ARG A 37 -4.88 1.97 15.59
C ARG A 37 -6.12 2.49 14.90
N VAL A 38 -7.15 2.77 15.67
CA VAL A 38 -8.42 3.31 15.17
C VAL A 38 -8.24 4.74 14.63
N ARG A 39 -8.50 4.92 13.32
CA ARG A 39 -8.56 6.21 12.62
C ARG A 39 -9.91 6.36 11.92
N ARG A 40 -10.85 6.95 12.64
CA ARG A 40 -12.23 7.17 12.19
C ARG A 40 -12.35 8.31 11.20
N THR A 41 -13.17 8.15 10.17
CA THR A 41 -13.47 9.17 9.17
C THR A 41 -14.84 9.83 9.29
N ASP A 42 -15.66 9.44 10.28
CA ASP A 42 -16.96 10.05 10.55
C ASP A 42 -16.85 11.46 11.14
N LEU A 43 -17.92 12.23 11.03
CA LEU A 43 -17.96 13.60 11.57
C LEU A 43 -17.91 13.59 13.10
N GLY A 44 -16.75 13.94 13.66
CA GLY A 44 -16.50 13.94 15.10
C GLY A 44 -15.60 12.79 15.56
N ALA A 45 -15.24 11.86 14.67
CA ALA A 45 -14.41 10.70 14.96
C ALA A 45 -14.89 9.92 16.21
N ASP A 46 -16.20 9.71 16.33
CA ASP A 46 -16.84 9.05 17.48
C ASP A 46 -17.74 7.87 17.09
N GLY A 47 -17.84 7.55 15.81
CA GLY A 47 -18.54 6.39 15.28
C GLY A 47 -18.15 5.08 15.96
N ALA A 48 -19.16 4.29 16.34
CA ALA A 48 -18.94 3.03 17.05
C ALA A 48 -18.33 1.96 16.12
N LEU A 49 -17.40 1.19 16.68
CA LEU A 49 -16.92 -0.07 16.10
C LEU A 49 -17.95 -1.17 16.39
N GLY A 50 -17.98 -2.21 15.55
CA GLY A 50 -18.77 -3.40 15.84
C GLY A 50 -18.40 -4.04 17.18
N ASP A 51 -19.39 -4.52 17.93
CA ASP A 51 -19.19 -5.22 19.19
C ASP A 51 -18.26 -6.43 19.00
N GLY A 52 -17.11 -6.41 19.68
CA GLY A 52 -16.12 -7.49 19.62
C GLY A 52 -15.25 -7.51 18.36
N ALA A 53 -15.29 -6.45 17.56
CA ALA A 53 -14.42 -6.30 16.39
C ALA A 53 -12.94 -6.35 16.79
N VAL A 54 -12.17 -7.15 16.05
CA VAL A 54 -10.71 -7.11 16.02
C VAL A 54 -10.30 -6.16 14.89
N LEU A 55 -9.38 -5.24 15.17
CA LEU A 55 -8.86 -4.33 14.16
C LEU A 55 -8.01 -5.11 13.16
N PRO A 56 -8.20 -4.91 11.84
CA PRO A 56 -7.25 -5.41 10.86
C PRO A 56 -5.86 -4.82 11.10
N ASP A 57 -4.93 -5.73 11.37
CA ASP A 57 -3.53 -5.45 11.69
C ASP A 57 -2.70 -6.29 10.72
N LEU A 58 -2.10 -5.63 9.73
CA LEU A 58 -1.37 -6.24 8.64
C LEU A 58 0.00 -6.69 9.15
N ILE A 59 0.38 -7.94 8.88
CA ILE A 59 1.69 -8.46 9.28
C ILE A 59 2.60 -8.61 8.07
N SER A 60 2.04 -9.14 6.97
CA SER A 60 2.84 -9.35 5.77
C SER A 60 2.01 -9.53 4.53
N ILE A 61 2.62 -9.21 3.38
CA ILE A 61 2.12 -9.57 2.06
C ILE A 61 3.22 -10.29 1.29
N THR A 62 2.92 -11.48 0.81
CA THR A 62 3.82 -12.28 -0.03
C THR A 62 3.26 -12.44 -1.42
N SER A 63 4.01 -12.06 -2.46
CA SER A 63 3.65 -12.24 -3.87
C SER A 63 4.72 -13.01 -4.64
N GLY A 64 4.33 -13.81 -5.63
CA GLY A 64 5.27 -14.63 -6.38
C GLY A 64 4.61 -15.57 -7.39
N GLY A 65 5.44 -16.20 -8.21
CA GLY A 65 5.03 -17.22 -9.17
C GLY A 65 4.51 -18.46 -8.44
N TRP A 66 3.43 -19.04 -8.95
CA TRP A 66 2.73 -20.14 -8.29
C TRP A 66 2.42 -21.29 -9.25
N SER A 67 2.61 -22.52 -8.77
CA SER A 67 2.21 -23.72 -9.47
C SER A 67 1.26 -24.53 -8.59
N PRO A 68 -0.06 -24.41 -8.80
CA PRO A 68 -1.03 -25.21 -8.06
C PRO A 68 -0.87 -26.70 -8.37
N ALA A 69 -1.06 -27.54 -7.36
CA ALA A 69 -1.07 -28.99 -7.53
C ALA A 69 -2.29 -29.48 -8.33
N SER A 70 -3.41 -28.76 -8.24
CA SER A 70 -4.64 -29.04 -9.00
C SER A 70 -5.35 -27.74 -9.36
N PRO A 71 -4.86 -26.99 -10.37
CA PRO A 71 -5.30 -25.62 -10.66
C PRO A 71 -6.81 -25.43 -10.76
N ALA A 72 -7.54 -26.37 -11.37
CA ALA A 72 -8.98 -26.25 -11.60
C ALA A 72 -9.87 -26.57 -10.38
N THR A 73 -9.35 -27.25 -9.36
CA THR A 73 -10.16 -27.76 -8.24
C THR A 73 -9.65 -27.33 -6.87
N ASP A 74 -8.34 -27.17 -6.73
CA ASP A 74 -7.68 -26.62 -5.54
C ASP A 74 -6.50 -25.75 -6.01
N PRO A 75 -6.77 -24.50 -6.43
CA PRO A 75 -5.72 -23.60 -6.88
C PRO A 75 -4.79 -23.16 -5.74
N TYR A 76 -5.19 -23.35 -4.49
CA TYR A 76 -4.52 -22.78 -3.31
C TYR A 76 -3.50 -23.71 -2.67
N THR A 77 -3.48 -24.99 -3.02
CA THR A 77 -2.43 -25.94 -2.63
C THR A 77 -1.46 -26.14 -3.79
N GLY A 78 -0.17 -26.03 -3.53
CA GLY A 78 0.86 -26.02 -4.58
C GLY A 78 2.22 -25.60 -4.04
N VAL A 79 3.07 -25.11 -4.93
CA VAL A 79 4.41 -24.61 -4.59
C VAL A 79 4.69 -23.27 -5.27
N TRP A 80 5.46 -22.43 -4.58
CA TRP A 80 6.07 -21.25 -5.19
C TRP A 80 7.07 -21.71 -6.25
N VAL A 81 7.04 -21.07 -7.41
CA VAL A 81 7.97 -21.32 -8.52
C VAL A 81 8.72 -20.04 -8.87
N GLU A 82 9.67 -20.11 -9.78
CA GLU A 82 10.31 -18.91 -10.32
C GLU A 82 9.25 -17.98 -10.89
N SER A 83 9.25 -16.72 -10.44
CA SER A 83 8.25 -15.75 -10.86
C SER A 83 8.42 -15.30 -12.31
N GLU A 84 9.64 -15.34 -12.82
CA GLU A 84 9.91 -15.08 -14.23
C GLU A 84 9.32 -16.23 -15.09
N GLY A 85 8.35 -15.89 -15.94
CA GLY A 85 7.67 -16.87 -16.80
C GLY A 85 6.61 -17.74 -16.10
N ALA A 86 6.19 -17.40 -14.89
CA ALA A 86 5.06 -18.07 -14.25
C ALA A 86 3.74 -17.74 -14.96
N ASP A 87 2.85 -18.73 -15.11
CA ASP A 87 1.52 -18.53 -15.68
C ASP A 87 0.47 -18.09 -14.64
N ILE A 88 0.75 -18.34 -13.36
CA ILE A 88 -0.17 -18.11 -12.24
C ILE A 88 0.62 -17.42 -11.14
N LEU A 89 0.00 -16.42 -10.52
CA LEU A 89 0.52 -15.76 -9.32
C LEU A 89 -0.22 -16.25 -8.08
N ARG A 90 0.45 -16.13 -6.94
CA ARG A 90 -0.18 -16.21 -5.62
C ARG A 90 0.17 -14.98 -4.83
N ILE A 91 -0.82 -14.44 -4.13
CA ILE A 91 -0.65 -13.42 -3.10
C ILE A 91 -1.22 -13.97 -1.79
N ASP A 92 -0.41 -13.97 -0.74
CA ASP A 92 -0.85 -14.25 0.63
C ASP A 92 -0.73 -12.96 1.45
N ILE A 93 -1.84 -12.53 2.06
CA ILE A 93 -1.93 -11.39 2.97
C ILE A 93 -2.19 -11.97 4.36
N VAL A 94 -1.37 -11.62 5.34
CA VAL A 94 -1.49 -12.13 6.70
C VAL A 94 -1.83 -10.98 7.64
N PHE A 95 -2.89 -11.18 8.43
CA PHE A 95 -3.32 -10.25 9.47
C PHE A 95 -3.19 -10.91 10.86
N GLU A 96 -2.93 -10.10 11.88
CA GLU A 96 -3.08 -10.49 13.28
C GLU A 96 -4.58 -10.54 13.64
N GLY A 97 -5.00 -11.59 14.34
CA GLY A 97 -6.37 -11.79 14.77
C GLY A 97 -7.32 -12.47 13.77
N LEU A 98 -8.59 -12.59 14.18
CA LEU A 98 -9.66 -13.14 13.35
C LEU A 98 -10.29 -12.03 12.52
N ILE A 99 -9.97 -12.03 11.23
CA ILE A 99 -10.48 -11.08 10.23
C ILE A 99 -11.48 -11.77 9.28
N ASN A 100 -12.63 -11.15 9.07
CA ASN A 100 -13.76 -11.67 8.28
C ASN A 100 -13.79 -11.10 6.85
N PRO A 101 -14.36 -11.83 5.87
CA PRO A 101 -14.71 -11.24 4.57
C PRO A 101 -15.59 -9.99 4.73
N PRO A 102 -15.47 -8.97 3.84
CA PRO A 102 -16.29 -7.77 3.92
C PRO A 102 -17.77 -8.04 3.64
N GLY A 103 -18.65 -7.45 4.45
CA GLY A 103 -20.05 -7.24 4.10
C GLY A 103 -20.28 -5.97 3.26
N THR A 104 -21.54 -5.65 2.97
CA THR A 104 -21.90 -4.49 2.14
C THR A 104 -22.03 -3.20 2.94
N LEU A 105 -21.62 -2.06 2.37
CA LEU A 105 -21.63 -0.75 3.04
C LEU A 105 -22.80 0.15 2.64
N GLY A 106 -23.93 -0.41 2.21
CA GLY A 106 -25.10 0.40 1.86
C GLY A 106 -24.93 1.23 0.57
N LEU A 107 -23.89 0.97 -0.21
CA LEU A 107 -23.59 1.74 -1.42
C LEU A 107 -24.57 1.40 -2.56
N GLY A 108 -25.27 2.41 -3.08
CA GLY A 108 -26.23 2.22 -4.16
C GLY A 108 -27.47 1.43 -3.69
N PRO A 109 -27.83 0.28 -4.31
CA PRO A 109 -29.02 -0.48 -3.96
C PRO A 109 -28.79 -1.54 -2.87
N THR A 110 -27.56 -1.75 -2.39
CA THR A 110 -27.26 -2.75 -1.37
C THR A 110 -27.63 -2.26 0.03
N LEU A 111 -27.93 -3.17 0.95
CA LEU A 111 -28.16 -2.82 2.36
C LEU A 111 -26.83 -2.59 3.08
N TYR A 112 -26.84 -1.77 4.14
CA TYR A 112 -25.71 -1.67 5.06
C TYR A 112 -25.70 -2.91 5.96
N ASP A 113 -24.75 -3.81 5.72
CA ASP A 113 -24.55 -5.06 6.45
C ASP A 113 -23.06 -5.44 6.44
N PRO A 114 -22.18 -4.61 7.05
CA PRO A 114 -20.74 -4.85 7.01
C PRO A 114 -20.31 -6.11 7.76
N PHE A 115 -21.07 -6.53 8.77
CA PHE A 115 -20.76 -7.65 9.65
C PHE A 115 -21.41 -8.98 9.20
N ALA A 116 -21.86 -9.05 7.94
CA ALA A 116 -22.56 -10.21 7.37
C ALA A 116 -21.83 -11.56 7.58
N PHE A 117 -20.50 -11.54 7.72
CA PHE A 117 -19.65 -12.72 7.86
C PHE A 117 -18.88 -12.78 9.20
N GLY A 118 -19.16 -11.87 10.14
CA GLY A 118 -18.52 -11.82 11.46
C GLY A 118 -18.18 -10.40 11.92
N PRO A 119 -17.68 -10.25 13.17
CA PRO A 119 -17.53 -8.96 13.84
C PRO A 119 -16.33 -8.12 13.36
N SER A 120 -15.39 -8.70 12.62
CA SER A 120 -14.11 -8.07 12.24
C SER A 120 -13.96 -7.99 10.71
N PRO A 121 -14.87 -7.33 9.98
CA PRO A 121 -14.81 -7.29 8.52
C PRO A 121 -13.60 -6.50 8.03
N LEU A 122 -12.94 -7.02 7.00
CA LEU A 122 -11.81 -6.37 6.32
C LEU A 122 -12.30 -5.40 5.26
N TYR A 123 -11.87 -4.14 5.35
CA TYR A 123 -12.05 -3.12 4.33
C TYR A 123 -10.71 -2.49 3.93
N GLY A 124 -10.68 -1.84 2.77
CA GLY A 124 -9.52 -1.07 2.29
C GLY A 124 -8.99 -1.51 0.94
N SER A 125 -7.71 -1.24 0.71
CA SER A 125 -7.05 -1.49 -0.57
C SER A 125 -5.61 -1.98 -0.38
N ILE A 126 -5.20 -2.90 -1.26
CA ILE A 126 -3.81 -3.30 -1.44
C ILE A 126 -3.46 -3.04 -2.89
N GLU A 127 -2.49 -2.18 -3.10
CA GLU A 127 -2.08 -1.60 -4.36
C GLU A 127 -0.84 -2.31 -4.88
N PHE A 128 -0.85 -2.66 -6.17
CA PHE A 128 0.25 -3.29 -6.86
C PHE A 128 0.68 -2.41 -8.01
N ASP A 129 1.90 -1.92 -7.91
CA ASP A 129 2.62 -1.26 -8.98
C ASP A 129 3.49 -2.33 -9.64
N ILE A 130 3.11 -2.70 -10.86
CA ILE A 130 3.70 -3.86 -11.54
C ILE A 130 4.89 -3.45 -12.41
N ASP A 131 5.03 -2.17 -12.68
CA ASP A 131 5.99 -1.63 -13.64
C ASP A 131 7.14 -0.81 -13.02
N ASP A 132 7.12 -0.66 -11.69
CA ASP A 132 8.08 0.13 -10.90
C ASP A 132 8.10 1.61 -11.34
N GLU A 133 7.05 2.09 -11.99
CA GLU A 133 6.88 3.49 -12.39
C GLU A 133 5.79 4.16 -11.54
N ASN A 134 6.20 5.07 -10.66
CA ASN A 134 5.25 5.79 -9.81
C ASN A 134 4.31 6.69 -10.60
N ASP A 135 4.68 7.01 -11.84
CA ASP A 135 4.00 7.94 -12.71
C ASP A 135 2.84 7.33 -13.51
N THR A 136 2.67 6.00 -13.47
CA THR A 136 1.56 5.24 -14.06
C THR A 136 0.56 4.80 -13.00
N GLY A 137 -0.63 4.36 -13.40
CA GLY A 137 -1.61 3.80 -12.47
C GLY A 137 -2.28 4.83 -11.53
N GLY A 138 -3.33 4.37 -10.84
CA GLY A 138 -4.13 5.18 -9.92
C GLY A 138 -5.60 5.35 -10.29
N GLU A 139 -6.25 6.33 -9.65
CA GLU A 139 -7.70 6.48 -9.64
C GLU A 139 -8.12 7.91 -10.01
N CYS A 140 -8.83 8.10 -11.12
CA CYS A 140 -9.31 9.42 -11.55
C CYS A 140 -10.68 9.81 -10.98
N SER A 141 -11.15 9.11 -9.95
CA SER A 141 -12.48 9.28 -9.38
C SER A 141 -12.41 9.43 -7.87
N GLY A 142 -13.55 9.67 -7.21
CA GLY A 142 -13.62 9.69 -5.74
C GLY A 142 -13.16 8.40 -5.06
N ALA A 143 -12.96 7.31 -5.81
CA ALA A 143 -12.30 6.11 -5.30
C ALA A 143 -10.86 6.37 -4.80
N ALA A 144 -10.19 7.39 -5.36
CA ALA A 144 -8.85 7.81 -4.94
C ALA A 144 -8.80 8.16 -3.43
N ASN A 145 -9.89 8.67 -2.86
CA ASN A 145 -9.97 9.08 -1.45
C ASN A 145 -9.85 7.90 -0.47
N PHE A 146 -9.91 6.66 -0.96
CA PHE A 146 -9.81 5.44 -0.16
C PHE A 146 -8.56 4.61 -0.51
N MET A 147 -7.65 5.20 -1.29
CA MET A 147 -6.36 4.61 -1.66
C MET A 147 -5.31 4.95 -0.61
N TYR A 148 -4.15 4.31 -0.69
CA TYR A 148 -3.05 4.45 0.25
C TYR A 148 -2.61 5.91 0.44
N LEU A 149 -2.33 6.63 -0.66
CA LEU A 149 -1.86 8.02 -0.59
C LEU A 149 -2.88 9.01 -0.01
N ALA A 150 -4.17 8.73 -0.12
CA ALA A 150 -5.22 9.57 0.47
C ALA A 150 -5.40 9.33 1.98
N SER A 151 -4.91 8.19 2.48
CA SER A 151 -5.27 7.68 3.80
C SER A 151 -4.08 7.58 4.76
N VAL A 152 -2.86 7.35 4.25
CA VAL A 152 -1.66 7.13 5.07
C VAL A 152 -1.34 8.31 6.00
N GLY A 153 -1.58 9.55 5.57
CA GLY A 153 -1.40 10.73 6.41
C GLY A 153 -2.28 10.73 7.67
N ARG A 154 -3.46 10.09 7.63
CA ARG A 154 -4.36 9.94 8.79
C ARG A 154 -3.76 9.03 9.88
N LEU A 155 -2.82 8.18 9.51
CA LEU A 155 -2.13 7.29 10.45
C LEU A 155 -0.94 8.00 11.11
N GLY A 156 -0.62 9.23 10.70
CA GLY A 156 0.60 9.94 11.11
C GLY A 156 1.84 9.43 10.38
N GLU A 157 1.65 8.76 9.25
CA GLU A 157 2.70 8.07 8.51
C GLU A 157 2.98 8.74 7.17
N VAL A 158 4.24 8.72 6.77
CA VAL A 158 4.72 9.28 5.50
C VAL A 158 5.34 8.16 4.66
N PRO A 159 4.97 8.00 3.37
CA PRO A 159 5.56 6.98 2.51
C PRO A 159 7.07 7.21 2.34
N GLY A 160 7.91 6.22 2.66
CA GLY A 160 9.37 6.28 2.46
C GLY A 160 9.81 6.08 1.00
N THR A 161 8.97 6.41 0.02
CA THR A 161 9.21 6.17 -1.41
C THR A 161 9.09 7.47 -2.22
N SER A 162 9.42 7.43 -3.51
CA SER A 162 9.34 8.59 -4.41
C SER A 162 7.90 8.98 -4.83
N ILE A 163 6.91 8.78 -3.96
CA ILE A 163 5.53 9.32 -4.11
C ILE A 163 5.07 10.08 -2.86
N GLU A 164 5.96 10.31 -1.89
CA GLU A 164 5.63 11.02 -0.65
C GLU A 164 5.07 12.42 -0.92
N GLU A 165 5.51 13.08 -2.00
CA GLU A 165 5.06 14.42 -2.38
C GLU A 165 3.60 14.45 -2.85
N ARG A 166 3.01 13.26 -3.06
CA ARG A 166 1.64 13.08 -3.55
C ARG A 166 0.69 12.61 -2.46
N MET A 167 1.17 12.31 -1.26
CA MET A 167 0.27 11.92 -0.17
C MET A 167 -0.61 13.12 0.23
N ALA A 168 -1.86 12.84 0.58
CA ALA A 168 -2.65 13.79 1.34
C ALA A 168 -2.08 13.89 2.77
N ARG A 169 -1.69 15.09 3.17
CA ARG A 169 -1.21 15.42 4.52
C ARG A 169 -2.33 15.96 5.39
N GLU A 170 -3.35 16.53 4.78
CA GLU A 170 -4.53 17.04 5.47
C GLU A 170 -5.82 16.75 4.70
N GLY A 171 -6.98 16.97 5.35
CA GLY A 171 -8.28 16.72 4.72
C GLY A 171 -8.56 17.64 3.52
N GLU A 172 -7.98 18.84 3.49
CA GLU A 172 -8.14 19.79 2.38
C GLU A 172 -7.47 19.32 1.08
N ASP A 173 -6.45 18.46 1.18
CA ASP A 173 -5.78 17.86 0.02
C ASP A 173 -6.72 16.93 -0.77
N LEU A 174 -7.78 16.42 -0.15
CA LEU A 174 -8.74 15.50 -0.76
C LEU A 174 -9.80 16.23 -1.61
N ASP A 175 -9.37 17.12 -2.48
CA ASP A 175 -10.23 18.03 -3.26
C ASP A 175 -10.85 17.40 -4.53
N SER A 176 -10.45 16.16 -4.87
CA SER A 176 -10.85 15.43 -6.08
C SER A 176 -10.51 16.14 -7.39
N PHE A 177 -9.54 17.05 -7.38
CA PHE A 177 -9.11 17.82 -8.53
C PHE A 177 -7.66 17.47 -8.90
N PHE A 178 -7.46 16.40 -9.67
CA PHE A 178 -6.16 15.90 -10.16
C PHE A 178 -5.04 16.91 -10.52
N ALA A 179 -5.36 18.15 -10.90
CA ALA A 179 -4.37 19.17 -11.24
C ALA A 179 -3.88 20.01 -10.03
N SER A 180 -4.48 19.86 -8.84
CA SER A 180 -3.94 20.37 -7.58
C SER A 180 -2.85 19.43 -7.06
N GLU A 181 -1.94 20.00 -6.28
CA GLU A 181 -1.05 19.21 -5.43
C GLU A 181 -1.69 19.11 -4.04
N PRO A 182 -1.48 17.99 -3.33
CA PRO A 182 -0.75 16.80 -3.77
C PRO A 182 -1.59 15.91 -4.71
N GLN A 183 -0.94 15.27 -5.70
CA GLN A 183 -1.63 14.42 -6.69
C GLN A 183 -1.86 12.98 -6.18
N TYR A 184 -2.61 12.82 -5.08
CA TYR A 184 -2.81 11.53 -4.41
C TYR A 184 -3.51 10.48 -5.28
N GLU A 185 -4.25 10.93 -6.31
CA GLU A 185 -4.86 10.07 -7.33
C GLU A 185 -3.83 9.27 -8.14
N ARG A 186 -2.59 9.77 -8.23
CA ARG A 186 -1.47 9.20 -8.99
C ARG A 186 -0.53 8.42 -8.08
N ASN A 187 -1.02 7.30 -7.58
CA ASN A 187 -0.35 6.48 -6.58
C ASN A 187 0.58 5.38 -7.14
N GLY A 188 0.75 5.23 -8.45
CA GLY A 188 1.57 4.15 -9.03
C GLY A 188 0.82 2.82 -9.20
N ALA A 189 -0.40 2.68 -8.69
CA ALA A 189 -1.07 1.38 -8.63
C ALA A 189 -1.66 0.99 -9.98
N ASP A 190 -1.19 -0.11 -10.57
CA ASP A 190 -1.78 -0.68 -11.79
C ASP A 190 -2.92 -1.64 -11.48
N TYR A 191 -2.80 -2.36 -10.36
CA TYR A 191 -3.81 -3.27 -9.82
C TYR A 191 -4.11 -2.96 -8.37
N VAL A 192 -5.32 -3.32 -7.95
CA VAL A 192 -5.78 -3.17 -6.58
C VAL A 192 -6.54 -4.44 -6.17
N LEU A 193 -6.18 -5.00 -5.01
CA LEU A 193 -7.08 -5.85 -4.23
C LEU A 193 -7.95 -4.93 -3.38
N ARG A 194 -9.23 -4.84 -3.72
CA ARG A 194 -10.18 -3.90 -3.14
C ARG A 194 -11.21 -4.61 -2.26
N PHE A 195 -11.25 -4.21 -1.00
CA PHE A 195 -12.25 -4.63 -0.01
C PHE A 195 -13.18 -3.45 0.27
N CYS A 196 -13.96 -3.03 -0.73
CA CYS A 196 -14.76 -1.79 -0.66
C CYS A 196 -16.15 -1.94 -0.02
N GLY A 197 -16.64 -3.17 0.19
CA GLY A 197 -18.06 -3.42 0.50
C GLY A 197 -19.04 -2.93 -0.58
N CYS A 198 -18.55 -2.64 -1.79
CA CYS A 198 -19.30 -2.06 -2.89
C CYS A 198 -19.95 -3.10 -3.82
N ALA A 199 -19.61 -4.37 -3.64
CA ALA A 199 -20.23 -5.51 -4.32
C ALA A 199 -20.56 -6.60 -3.29
N ASN A 200 -21.60 -7.39 -3.60
CA ASN A 200 -21.94 -8.55 -2.77
C ASN A 200 -20.79 -9.56 -2.79
N VAL A 201 -20.52 -10.15 -1.64
CA VAL A 201 -19.61 -11.28 -1.49
C VAL A 201 -20.43 -12.57 -1.46
N THR A 202 -20.05 -13.55 -2.28
CA THR A 202 -20.69 -14.87 -2.33
C THR A 202 -19.77 -15.91 -1.71
N VAL A 203 -20.21 -16.62 -0.69
CA VAL A 203 -19.48 -17.78 -0.16
C VAL A 203 -19.60 -18.93 -1.15
N ILE A 204 -18.49 -19.30 -1.80
CA ILE A 204 -18.41 -20.40 -2.76
C ILE A 204 -18.21 -21.72 -2.03
N ASN A 205 -17.38 -21.69 -0.98
CA ASN A 205 -17.12 -22.85 -0.17
C ASN A 205 -16.80 -22.46 1.27
N ASP A 206 -17.18 -23.33 2.19
CA ASP A 206 -17.01 -23.17 3.62
C ASP A 206 -16.43 -24.47 4.18
N PHE A 207 -15.16 -24.39 4.58
CA PHE A 207 -14.43 -25.45 5.25
C PHE A 207 -14.29 -25.10 6.74
N GLY A 208 -15.40 -25.13 7.45
CA GLY A 208 -15.49 -24.76 8.86
C GLY A 208 -16.74 -25.32 9.52
N ASP A 209 -17.37 -24.53 10.38
CA ASP A 209 -18.77 -24.73 10.75
C ASP A 209 -19.71 -23.95 9.82
N PRO A 210 -20.68 -24.61 9.17
CA PRO A 210 -21.55 -23.96 8.19
C PRO A 210 -22.69 -23.18 8.86
N ASP A 211 -22.36 -22.28 9.79
CA ASP A 211 -23.31 -21.44 10.50
C ASP A 211 -23.51 -20.06 9.84
N GLY A 212 -22.69 -19.75 8.83
CA GLY A 212 -22.73 -18.49 8.09
C GLY A 212 -21.88 -17.37 8.70
N VAL A 213 -21.06 -17.66 9.70
CA VAL A 213 -20.12 -16.73 10.33
C VAL A 213 -18.70 -17.30 10.19
N PHE A 214 -17.75 -16.49 9.73
CA PHE A 214 -16.36 -16.93 9.62
C PHE A 214 -15.71 -16.88 11.01
N GLY A 215 -15.41 -18.06 11.54
CA GLY A 215 -14.92 -18.27 12.90
C GLY A 215 -13.47 -18.75 12.98
N PRO A 216 -13.01 -19.07 14.21
CA PRO A 216 -11.67 -19.60 14.42
C PRO A 216 -11.45 -20.98 13.79
N ASP A 217 -10.30 -21.18 13.13
CA ASP A 217 -9.92 -22.38 12.35
C ASP A 217 -10.74 -22.64 11.06
N ASP A 218 -11.61 -21.70 10.66
CA ASP A 218 -12.32 -21.81 9.39
C ASP A 218 -11.43 -21.50 8.20
N SER A 219 -11.78 -22.10 7.05
CA SER A 219 -11.32 -21.65 5.74
C SER A 219 -12.47 -21.50 4.76
N TRP A 220 -12.67 -20.29 4.24
CA TRP A 220 -13.73 -19.98 3.28
C TRP A 220 -13.14 -19.60 1.94
N ILE A 221 -13.82 -19.99 0.86
CA ILE A 221 -13.59 -19.41 -0.47
C ILE A 221 -14.77 -18.49 -0.75
N VAL A 222 -14.47 -17.20 -0.92
CA VAL A 222 -15.46 -16.17 -1.23
C VAL A 222 -15.21 -15.57 -2.60
N GLN A 223 -16.27 -15.17 -3.29
CA GLN A 223 -16.23 -14.58 -4.63
C GLN A 223 -16.79 -13.17 -4.61
N SER A 224 -16.04 -12.23 -5.18
CA SER A 224 -16.50 -10.88 -5.52
C SER A 224 -15.54 -10.25 -6.53
N ARG A 225 -15.68 -8.94 -6.79
CA ARG A 225 -14.77 -8.17 -7.64
C ARG A 225 -13.58 -7.62 -6.84
N PHE A 226 -12.79 -8.50 -6.23
CA PHE A 226 -11.69 -8.11 -5.35
C PHE A 226 -10.45 -7.64 -6.10
N PHE A 227 -9.93 -8.44 -7.05
CA PHE A 227 -8.71 -8.09 -7.79
C PHE A 227 -9.06 -7.42 -9.11
N GLN A 228 -8.77 -6.12 -9.19
CA GLN A 228 -9.13 -5.27 -10.31
C GLN A 228 -7.94 -4.47 -10.80
N ARG A 229 -7.94 -4.13 -12.09
CA ARG A 229 -7.04 -3.11 -12.63
C ARG A 229 -7.48 -1.73 -12.09
N ALA A 230 -6.54 -0.84 -11.85
CA ALA A 230 -6.84 0.50 -11.34
C ALA A 230 -7.87 1.24 -12.21
N GLY A 231 -8.83 1.90 -11.56
CA GLY A 231 -10.00 2.48 -12.23
C GLY A 231 -9.65 3.62 -13.19
N GLY A 232 -8.52 4.29 -12.97
CA GLY A 232 -8.05 5.38 -13.83
C GLY A 232 -7.75 4.96 -15.28
N PHE A 233 -7.57 3.67 -15.58
CA PHE A 233 -7.41 3.18 -16.96
C PHE A 233 -8.73 3.03 -17.73
N ALA A 234 -9.88 3.29 -17.11
CA ALA A 234 -11.19 2.98 -17.70
C ALA A 234 -11.41 3.62 -19.08
N GLU A 235 -10.97 4.85 -19.31
CA GLU A 235 -11.25 5.55 -20.58
C GLU A 235 -10.41 5.04 -21.77
N VAL A 236 -9.24 4.47 -21.51
CA VAL A 236 -8.38 3.89 -22.57
C VAL A 236 -8.68 2.42 -22.82
N SER A 237 -9.52 1.81 -21.99
CA SER A 237 -9.79 0.39 -21.96
C SER A 237 -10.98 0.00 -22.83
N GLY A 238 -10.84 -1.11 -23.55
CA GLY A 238 -11.94 -1.78 -24.26
C GLY A 238 -12.70 -2.79 -23.41
N ALA A 239 -12.31 -3.00 -22.15
CA ALA A 239 -12.85 -4.05 -21.30
C ALA A 239 -14.38 -3.98 -21.12
N PHE A 240 -15.03 -5.14 -21.14
CA PHE A 240 -16.47 -5.29 -20.93
C PHE A 240 -16.80 -6.56 -20.13
N GLY A 241 -18.03 -6.64 -19.60
CA GLY A 241 -18.43 -7.69 -18.64
C GLY A 241 -18.12 -7.34 -17.18
N GLY A 242 -17.43 -6.21 -16.97
CA GLY A 242 -17.10 -5.64 -15.67
C GLY A 242 -18.31 -5.03 -14.95
N SER A 243 -18.08 -4.31 -13.86
CA SER A 243 -19.12 -3.49 -13.23
C SER A 243 -19.53 -2.30 -14.10
N ALA A 244 -18.61 -1.79 -14.92
CA ALA A 244 -18.86 -0.79 -15.96
C ALA A 244 -18.00 -1.06 -17.21
N PHE A 245 -18.31 -0.40 -18.32
CA PHE A 245 -17.45 -0.43 -19.51
C PHE A 245 -16.11 0.24 -19.20
N GLY A 246 -15.02 -0.35 -19.71
CA GLY A 246 -13.65 0.10 -19.45
C GLY A 246 -13.05 -0.42 -18.15
N LEU A 247 -13.85 -0.83 -17.17
CA LEU A 247 -13.35 -1.40 -15.92
C LEU A 247 -12.99 -2.88 -16.10
N TYR A 248 -11.77 -3.22 -15.68
CA TYR A 248 -11.28 -4.60 -15.64
C TYR A 248 -11.33 -5.10 -14.20
N ASP A 249 -12.48 -5.60 -13.78
CA ASP A 249 -12.79 -5.97 -12.39
C ASP A 249 -13.50 -7.34 -12.30
N PRO A 250 -12.91 -8.43 -12.82
CA PRO A 250 -13.56 -9.73 -12.89
C PRO A 250 -14.05 -10.27 -11.54
N GLN A 251 -14.96 -11.25 -11.59
CA GLN A 251 -15.25 -12.06 -10.41
C GLN A 251 -14.02 -12.89 -10.06
N THR A 252 -13.51 -12.72 -8.85
CA THR A 252 -12.30 -13.37 -8.34
C THR A 252 -12.62 -14.07 -7.04
N ASN A 253 -11.96 -15.21 -6.83
CA ASN A 253 -12.09 -15.97 -5.59
C ASN A 253 -10.92 -15.62 -4.67
N LEU A 254 -11.23 -15.35 -3.41
CA LEU A 254 -10.26 -15.25 -2.33
C LEU A 254 -10.50 -16.37 -1.34
N ARG A 255 -9.41 -16.94 -0.80
CA ARG A 255 -9.49 -17.85 0.34
C ARG A 255 -9.15 -17.11 1.62
N PHE A 256 -10.09 -17.03 2.54
CA PHE A 256 -9.86 -16.61 3.92
C PHE A 256 -9.56 -17.87 4.74
N SER A 257 -8.56 -17.84 5.61
CA SER A 257 -8.24 -18.94 6.52
C SER A 257 -7.72 -18.38 7.82
N HIS A 258 -8.36 -18.71 8.94
CA HIS A 258 -7.88 -18.34 10.26
C HIS A 258 -7.20 -19.54 10.93
N SER A 259 -6.14 -19.31 11.71
CA SER A 259 -5.53 -20.34 12.53
C SER A 259 -5.48 -19.92 13.99
N ILE A 260 -6.12 -20.71 14.88
CA ILE A 260 -6.08 -20.49 16.33
C ILE A 260 -4.64 -20.62 16.85
N SER A 261 -3.84 -21.47 16.22
CA SER A 261 -2.47 -21.75 16.67
C SER A 261 -1.51 -20.58 16.50
N THR A 262 -1.70 -19.76 15.46
CA THR A 262 -0.91 -18.56 15.22
C THR A 262 -1.67 -17.29 15.62
N GLY A 263 -2.99 -17.37 15.80
CA GLY A 263 -3.84 -16.22 16.02
C GLY A 263 -4.05 -15.37 14.77
N GLN A 264 -3.73 -15.87 13.57
CA GLN A 264 -3.66 -15.06 12.35
C GLN A 264 -4.69 -15.50 11.31
N THR A 265 -5.21 -14.52 10.55
CA THR A 265 -5.98 -14.76 9.34
C THR A 265 -5.11 -14.55 8.11
N THR A 266 -5.09 -15.52 7.20
CA THR A 266 -4.49 -15.40 5.86
C THR A 266 -5.56 -15.25 4.80
N VAL A 267 -5.45 -14.20 3.97
CA VAL A 267 -6.23 -13.99 2.76
C VAL A 267 -5.37 -14.33 1.54
N THR A 268 -5.74 -15.37 0.80
CA THR A 268 -4.99 -15.82 -0.38
C THR A 268 -5.75 -15.50 -1.67
N LEU A 269 -5.08 -14.82 -2.60
CA LEU A 269 -5.46 -14.75 -4.02
C LEU A 269 -4.59 -15.74 -4.82
N VAL A 270 -5.23 -16.50 -5.71
CA VAL A 270 -4.53 -17.19 -6.81
C VAL A 270 -5.15 -16.71 -8.11
N TYR A 271 -4.34 -16.07 -8.95
CA TYR A 271 -4.83 -15.39 -10.14
C TYR A 271 -3.92 -15.66 -11.35
N PRO A 272 -4.48 -15.81 -12.55
CA PRO A 272 -3.68 -16.05 -13.75
C PRO A 272 -2.89 -14.81 -14.16
N LEU A 273 -1.60 -15.01 -14.40
CA LEU A 273 -0.75 -14.03 -15.07
C LEU A 273 -1.03 -14.05 -16.57
N THR A 274 -1.07 -15.24 -17.17
CA THR A 274 -1.25 -15.44 -18.62
C THR A 274 -2.61 -16.06 -18.96
N MET A 275 -2.99 -16.02 -20.24
CA MET A 275 -4.18 -16.76 -20.72
C MET A 275 -4.03 -18.28 -20.55
N HIS A 276 -2.81 -18.81 -20.62
CA HIS A 276 -2.52 -20.21 -20.30
C HIS A 276 -2.81 -20.55 -18.83
N GLY A 277 -2.44 -19.66 -17.92
CA GLY A 277 -2.78 -19.75 -16.51
C GLY A 277 -4.29 -19.72 -16.29
N ALA A 278 -5.01 -18.84 -16.99
CA ALA A 278 -6.46 -18.72 -16.90
C ALA A 278 -7.17 -20.01 -17.33
N ALA A 279 -6.72 -20.60 -18.43
CA ALA A 279 -7.18 -21.89 -18.94
C ALA A 279 -6.95 -23.01 -17.91
N SER A 280 -5.76 -23.05 -17.33
CA SER A 280 -5.37 -24.04 -16.31
C SER A 280 -6.24 -23.95 -15.06
N LEU A 281 -6.46 -22.74 -14.52
CA LEU A 281 -7.31 -22.50 -13.35
C LEU A 281 -8.79 -22.81 -13.60
N ARG A 282 -9.26 -22.80 -14.85
CA ARG A 282 -10.63 -23.16 -15.20
C ARG A 282 -10.80 -24.63 -15.62
N GLY A 283 -9.70 -25.34 -15.89
CA GLY A 283 -9.74 -26.68 -16.48
C GLY A 283 -10.35 -26.69 -17.89
N GLU A 284 -10.18 -25.59 -18.63
CA GLU A 284 -10.75 -25.35 -19.96
C GLU A 284 -9.62 -25.15 -21.00
N PRO A 285 -9.91 -25.27 -22.31
CA PRO A 285 -8.97 -24.84 -23.35
C PRO A 285 -8.70 -23.34 -23.30
N GLU A 286 -7.47 -22.95 -23.61
CA GLU A 286 -7.03 -21.54 -23.65
C GLU A 286 -7.87 -20.71 -24.63
N GLN A 287 -8.33 -19.55 -24.15
CA GLN A 287 -9.04 -18.54 -24.92
C GLN A 287 -8.09 -17.38 -25.25
N PRO A 288 -8.30 -16.67 -26.37
CA PRO A 288 -7.54 -15.47 -26.66
C PRO A 288 -7.90 -14.35 -25.67
N ALA A 289 -6.95 -13.45 -25.40
CA ALA A 289 -7.24 -12.17 -24.77
C ALA A 289 -8.25 -11.38 -25.63
N ASP A 290 -9.45 -11.13 -25.10
CA ASP A 290 -10.57 -10.56 -25.86
C ASP A 290 -11.30 -9.44 -25.12
N THR A 291 -10.75 -8.99 -23.99
CA THR A 291 -11.22 -7.91 -23.11
C THR A 291 -12.54 -8.19 -22.39
N ASN A 292 -13.03 -9.43 -22.45
CA ASN A 292 -14.28 -9.84 -21.81
C ASN A 292 -14.03 -10.37 -20.40
N VAL A 293 -14.19 -9.55 -19.36
CA VAL A 293 -13.91 -10.00 -17.99
C VAL A 293 -14.91 -11.01 -17.41
N ALA A 294 -15.87 -11.47 -18.22
CA ALA A 294 -16.80 -12.56 -17.87
C ALA A 294 -16.30 -13.97 -18.30
N ASN A 295 -15.17 -14.08 -19.00
CA ASN A 295 -14.59 -15.37 -19.44
C ASN A 295 -13.20 -15.64 -18.79
N HIS A 296 -12.20 -16.04 -19.57
CA HIS A 296 -10.83 -16.18 -19.10
C HIS A 296 -10.27 -14.77 -18.88
N THR A 297 -9.85 -14.48 -17.65
CA THR A 297 -9.22 -13.20 -17.32
C THR A 297 -7.78 -13.44 -16.90
N SER A 298 -6.90 -12.47 -17.09
CA SER A 298 -5.48 -12.55 -16.71
C SER A 298 -4.86 -11.17 -16.58
N VAL A 299 -3.67 -11.09 -15.97
CA VAL A 299 -2.90 -9.83 -15.93
C VAL A 299 -2.45 -9.43 -17.34
N GLU A 300 -1.99 -10.40 -18.13
CA GLU A 300 -1.64 -10.25 -19.55
C GLU A 300 -2.74 -9.55 -20.35
N GLU A 301 -3.99 -10.02 -20.24
CA GLU A 301 -5.11 -9.46 -20.98
C GLU A 301 -5.38 -8.01 -20.57
N ALA A 302 -5.48 -7.74 -19.26
CA ALA A 302 -5.79 -6.40 -18.79
C ALA A 302 -4.72 -5.38 -19.18
N MET A 303 -3.44 -5.76 -19.14
CA MET A 303 -2.36 -4.84 -19.51
C MET A 303 -2.20 -4.69 -21.02
N SER A 304 -2.43 -5.76 -21.78
CA SER A 304 -2.48 -5.68 -23.25
C SER A 304 -3.57 -4.73 -23.73
N ASP A 305 -4.73 -4.71 -23.07
CA ASP A 305 -5.81 -3.76 -23.31
C ASP A 305 -5.38 -2.30 -23.08
N VAL A 306 -4.74 -1.99 -21.94
CA VAL A 306 -4.21 -0.63 -21.67
C VAL A 306 -3.17 -0.23 -22.72
N ILE A 307 -2.18 -1.10 -22.99
CA ILE A 307 -1.10 -0.83 -23.95
C ILE A 307 -1.66 -0.54 -25.35
N ALA A 308 -2.72 -1.25 -25.76
CA ALA A 308 -3.42 -0.99 -27.02
C ALA A 308 -4.21 0.33 -26.98
N GLY A 309 -4.89 0.60 -25.87
CA GLY A 309 -5.69 1.81 -25.64
C GLY A 309 -4.89 3.11 -25.74
N VAL A 310 -3.73 3.17 -25.11
CA VAL A 310 -2.89 4.39 -25.00
C VAL A 310 -2.19 4.78 -26.31
N GLN A 311 -2.36 3.98 -27.36
CA GLN A 311 -1.93 4.32 -28.73
C GLN A 311 -2.82 5.37 -29.38
N PHE A 312 -4.05 5.54 -28.88
CA PHE A 312 -4.98 6.58 -29.32
C PHE A 312 -4.81 7.85 -28.47
N PRO A 313 -5.21 9.03 -29.00
CA PRO A 313 -5.20 10.26 -28.22
C PRO A 313 -6.08 10.15 -26.97
N ILE A 314 -5.51 10.48 -25.81
CA ILE A 314 -6.21 10.55 -24.52
C ILE A 314 -6.52 12.02 -24.26
N PHE A 315 -7.79 12.33 -24.01
CA PHE A 315 -8.23 13.73 -23.83
C PHE A 315 -8.42 14.10 -22.36
N ASP A 316 -8.74 13.13 -21.51
CA ASP A 316 -8.83 13.36 -20.07
C ASP A 316 -7.41 13.54 -19.47
N PRO A 317 -7.13 14.66 -18.77
CA PRO A 317 -5.82 14.93 -18.22
C PRO A 317 -5.34 13.90 -17.19
N CYS A 318 -6.24 13.41 -16.33
CA CYS A 318 -5.91 12.42 -15.30
C CYS A 318 -5.52 11.09 -15.94
N THR A 319 -6.40 10.55 -16.79
CA THR A 319 -6.16 9.31 -17.53
C THR A 319 -4.89 9.40 -18.35
N ASN A 320 -4.63 10.54 -19.02
CA ASN A 320 -3.40 10.71 -19.77
C ASN A 320 -2.17 10.68 -18.87
N ALA A 321 -2.21 11.31 -17.70
CA ALA A 321 -1.08 11.33 -16.77
C ALA A 321 -0.73 9.93 -16.25
N ILE A 322 -1.73 9.10 -15.96
CA ILE A 322 -1.52 7.76 -15.38
C ILE A 322 -1.38 6.63 -16.41
N ALA A 323 -1.87 6.82 -17.64
CA ALA A 323 -1.85 5.78 -18.67
C ALA A 323 -0.79 5.99 -19.75
N ALA A 324 -0.37 7.23 -20.03
CA ALA A 324 0.53 7.49 -21.17
C ALA A 324 1.90 6.79 -21.05
N GLY A 325 2.34 6.49 -19.82
CA GLY A 325 3.58 5.73 -19.56
C GLY A 325 3.58 4.34 -20.17
N TRP A 326 2.41 3.71 -20.36
CA TRP A 326 2.24 2.37 -20.95
C TRP A 326 2.44 2.31 -22.47
N ARG A 327 2.64 3.45 -23.14
CA ARG A 327 2.77 3.50 -24.60
C ARG A 327 4.03 2.79 -25.08
N ASN A 328 3.86 1.85 -26.01
CA ASN A 328 4.92 1.04 -26.62
C ASN A 328 5.64 0.09 -25.64
N ARG A 329 5.06 -0.16 -24.47
CA ARG A 329 5.55 -1.19 -23.55
C ARG A 329 5.13 -2.59 -24.04
N GLN A 330 5.76 -3.62 -23.48
CA GLN A 330 5.40 -5.02 -23.66
C GLN A 330 5.07 -5.59 -22.28
N PHE A 331 3.93 -6.25 -22.11
CA PHE A 331 3.47 -6.64 -20.78
C PHE A 331 4.37 -7.71 -20.14
N GLU A 332 5.04 -8.53 -20.96
CA GLU A 332 5.92 -9.62 -20.52
C GLU A 332 7.09 -9.14 -19.66
N GLU A 333 7.47 -7.86 -19.78
CA GLU A 333 8.53 -7.23 -18.99
C GLU A 333 8.09 -6.94 -17.53
N TYR A 334 6.78 -6.92 -17.24
CA TYR A 334 6.20 -6.43 -15.98
C TYR A 334 5.38 -7.49 -15.23
N ILE A 335 5.26 -8.70 -15.81
CA ILE A 335 4.39 -9.75 -15.28
C ILE A 335 5.01 -10.54 -14.11
N ASN A 336 6.22 -10.19 -13.67
CA ASN A 336 6.92 -10.89 -12.59
C ASN A 336 6.41 -10.42 -11.21
N PRO A 337 5.57 -11.21 -10.50
CA PRO A 337 4.96 -10.78 -9.23
C PRO A 337 5.96 -10.60 -8.08
N ALA A 338 7.18 -11.11 -8.18
CA ALA A 338 8.22 -10.87 -7.17
C ALA A 338 8.88 -9.49 -7.32
N GLN A 339 8.67 -8.79 -8.44
CA GLN A 339 9.20 -7.45 -8.67
C GLN A 339 8.20 -6.34 -8.33
N TRP A 340 6.91 -6.65 -8.27
CA TRP A 340 5.86 -5.68 -7.98
C TRP A 340 6.08 -4.96 -6.65
N ARG A 341 5.88 -3.65 -6.63
CA ARG A 341 5.80 -2.86 -5.40
C ARG A 341 4.39 -2.98 -4.83
N ILE A 342 4.30 -3.11 -3.51
CA ILE A 342 3.04 -3.31 -2.80
C ILE A 342 2.88 -2.21 -1.75
N ARG A 343 1.70 -1.62 -1.73
CA ARG A 343 1.23 -0.70 -0.68
C ARG A 343 -0.14 -1.16 -0.21
N ALA A 344 -0.53 -0.80 0.99
CA ALA A 344 -1.74 -1.27 1.62
C ALA A 344 -2.24 -0.22 2.59
N VAL A 345 -3.55 -0.02 2.60
CA VAL A 345 -4.27 0.63 3.70
C VAL A 345 -5.49 -0.22 4.00
N VAL A 346 -5.63 -0.61 5.26
CA VAL A 346 -6.69 -1.51 5.70
C VAL A 346 -7.44 -0.91 6.87
N GLY A 347 -8.67 -1.38 7.04
CA GLY A 347 -9.57 -0.86 8.03
C GLY A 347 -10.76 -1.77 8.24
N THR A 348 -11.64 -1.33 9.12
CA THR A 348 -12.92 -1.96 9.38
C THR A 348 -14.08 -1.00 9.10
N ALA A 349 -15.30 -1.37 9.49
CA ALA A 349 -16.50 -0.56 9.30
C ALA A 349 -17.14 -0.10 10.61
N TYR A 350 -18.00 0.90 10.50
CA TYR A 350 -18.85 1.36 11.59
C TYR A 350 -19.96 0.36 11.90
N GLU A 351 -20.41 0.36 13.16
CA GLU A 351 -21.58 -0.43 13.60
C GLU A 351 -22.85 -0.08 12.81
N SER A 352 -23.01 1.20 12.46
CA SER A 352 -24.14 1.71 11.67
C SER A 352 -23.68 2.63 10.56
N GLU A 353 -24.49 2.74 9.51
CA GLU A 353 -24.27 3.69 8.41
C GLU A 353 -24.11 5.12 8.95
N ASP A 354 -22.98 5.74 8.65
CA ASP A 354 -22.69 7.11 9.06
C ASP A 354 -23.51 8.10 8.22
N PRO A 355 -24.33 8.98 8.83
CA PRO A 355 -25.07 10.01 8.10
C PRO A 355 -24.18 11.02 7.35
N GLY A 356 -22.91 11.16 7.76
CA GLY A 356 -21.89 11.97 7.10
C GLY A 356 -21.26 11.31 5.86
N GLY A 357 -21.57 10.03 5.60
CA GLY A 357 -21.04 9.26 4.47
C GLY A 357 -19.67 8.62 4.72
N ALA A 358 -19.19 8.57 5.97
CA ALA A 358 -17.99 7.82 6.31
C ALA A 358 -18.20 6.32 6.10
N LEU A 359 -17.26 5.70 5.38
CA LEU A 359 -17.36 4.29 4.98
C LEU A 359 -16.49 3.39 5.84
N TYR A 360 -15.31 3.87 6.22
CA TYR A 360 -14.27 3.06 6.84
C TYR A 360 -13.76 3.68 8.13
N ILE A 361 -13.24 2.81 8.98
CA ILE A 361 -12.36 3.14 10.09
C ILE A 361 -11.01 2.56 9.70
N TRP A 362 -10.05 3.40 9.35
CA TRP A 362 -8.70 2.91 9.03
C TRP A 362 -8.04 2.39 10.30
N THR A 363 -7.33 1.29 10.17
CA THR A 363 -6.67 0.64 11.31
C THR A 363 -5.17 0.55 11.10
N ASP A 364 -4.74 0.38 9.85
CA ASP A 364 -3.35 0.06 9.57
C ASP A 364 -2.97 0.34 8.12
N ALA A 365 -1.67 0.49 7.83
CA ALA A 365 -1.13 0.66 6.50
C ALA A 365 0.27 0.04 6.38
N GLY A 366 0.64 -0.34 5.15
CA GLY A 366 1.96 -0.87 4.84
C GLY A 366 2.33 -0.53 3.39
N PHE A 367 3.58 -0.63 2.93
CA PHE A 367 4.80 -0.90 3.67
C PHE A 367 5.79 0.24 3.41
N ASN A 368 6.87 0.28 4.19
CA ASN A 368 7.95 1.26 4.03
C ASN A 368 7.43 2.70 4.21
N GLN A 369 6.55 2.89 5.18
CA GLN A 369 6.15 4.16 5.71
C GLN A 369 6.91 4.48 7.00
N GLN A 370 7.02 5.76 7.31
CA GLN A 370 7.69 6.24 8.51
C GLN A 370 6.69 7.05 9.33
N PHE A 371 6.41 6.60 10.54
CA PHE A 371 5.58 7.34 11.49
C PHE A 371 6.30 8.62 11.92
N ALA A 372 5.62 9.77 11.86
CA ALA A 372 6.12 11.08 12.27
C ALA A 372 7.34 11.65 11.51
N ASP A 373 7.67 11.14 10.32
CA ASP A 373 8.70 11.75 9.43
C ASP A 373 8.08 12.86 8.57
N PHE A 374 7.84 14.01 9.19
CA PHE A 374 7.24 15.15 8.51
C PHE A 374 8.19 15.78 7.48
N SER A 375 9.50 15.58 7.66
CA SER A 375 10.54 16.13 6.79
C SER A 375 10.79 15.32 5.52
N SER A 376 10.20 14.12 5.42
CA SER A 376 10.30 13.24 4.24
C SER A 376 11.77 12.84 3.98
N ASP A 377 12.50 12.55 5.04
CA ASP A 377 13.91 12.16 4.95
C ASP A 377 14.21 10.73 5.37
N ARG A 378 13.15 9.98 5.69
CA ARG A 378 13.11 8.59 6.14
C ARG A 378 13.57 8.36 7.57
N CYS A 379 13.66 9.40 8.36
CA CYS A 379 13.99 9.31 9.76
C CYS A 379 13.11 10.21 10.61
N VAL A 380 13.01 9.85 11.88
CA VAL A 380 12.31 10.67 12.87
C VAL A 380 13.37 11.32 13.74
N THR A 381 13.53 12.62 13.58
CA THR A 381 14.62 13.40 14.17
C THR A 381 14.06 14.62 14.90
N PRO A 382 14.91 15.39 15.62
CA PRO A 382 14.49 16.68 16.15
C PRO A 382 14.01 17.67 15.08
N LEU A 383 14.32 17.46 13.78
CA LEU A 383 13.76 18.29 12.71
C LEU A 383 12.24 18.10 12.61
N ASP A 384 11.75 16.87 12.70
CA ASP A 384 10.33 16.56 12.60
C ASP A 384 9.56 17.12 13.79
N GLU A 385 10.11 17.01 15.00
CA GLU A 385 9.53 17.67 16.18
C GLU A 385 9.43 19.19 15.98
N ASN A 386 10.48 19.81 15.42
CA ASN A 386 10.46 21.25 15.11
C ASN A 386 9.45 21.61 14.03
N LEU A 387 9.22 20.75 13.02
CA LEU A 387 8.18 20.95 12.00
C LEU A 387 6.79 20.93 12.63
N LEU A 388 6.52 19.99 13.54
CA LEU A 388 5.26 19.94 14.30
C LEU A 388 5.07 21.19 15.16
N LEU A 389 6.10 21.61 15.91
CA LEU A 389 6.00 22.81 16.74
C LEU A 389 5.84 24.09 15.91
N TYR A 390 6.43 24.13 14.71
CA TYR A 390 6.26 25.22 13.75
C TYR A 390 4.81 25.27 13.24
N GLU A 391 4.23 24.11 12.89
CA GLU A 391 2.82 24.00 12.46
C GLU A 391 1.87 24.59 13.51
N ILE A 392 2.03 24.19 14.79
CA ILE A 392 1.24 24.74 15.90
C ILE A 392 1.39 26.25 15.96
N ALA A 393 2.62 26.76 15.91
CA ALA A 393 2.87 28.20 16.02
C ALA A 393 2.33 29.00 14.82
N GLU A 394 2.23 28.39 13.64
CA GLU A 394 1.68 29.02 12.43
C GLU A 394 0.15 29.06 12.46
N LEU A 395 -0.50 27.97 12.87
CA LEU A 395 -1.95 27.81 12.76
C LEU A 395 -2.75 28.23 14.00
N ASP A 396 -2.17 28.16 15.20
CA ASP A 396 -2.85 28.46 16.48
C ASP A 396 -3.45 29.88 16.51
N GLY A 397 -4.78 29.97 16.66
CA GLY A 397 -5.56 31.20 16.62
C GLY A 397 -5.84 31.78 15.22
N THR A 398 -5.50 31.06 14.14
CA THR A 398 -5.83 31.46 12.76
C THR A 398 -7.24 31.01 12.36
N GLY A 399 -7.56 31.07 11.06
CA GLY A 399 -8.82 30.53 10.53
C GLY A 399 -8.85 29.01 10.36
N SER A 400 -7.67 28.36 10.34
CA SER A 400 -7.53 26.90 10.25
C SER A 400 -7.67 26.23 11.62
N ASP A 401 -7.38 26.98 12.69
CA ASP A 401 -7.69 26.57 14.06
C ASP A 401 -9.17 26.79 14.36
N ALA A 402 -9.92 25.70 14.53
CA ALA A 402 -11.38 25.72 14.60
C ALA A 402 -11.92 26.49 15.80
N ASP A 403 -11.16 26.61 16.89
CA ASP A 403 -11.58 27.40 18.06
C ASP A 403 -11.14 28.89 17.96
N GLY A 404 -10.15 29.18 17.11
CA GLY A 404 -9.61 30.52 16.85
C GLY A 404 -8.93 31.15 18.07
N VAL A 405 -8.47 30.35 19.03
CA VAL A 405 -7.89 30.80 20.30
C VAL A 405 -6.41 30.43 20.37
N VAL A 406 -5.54 31.45 20.38
CA VAL A 406 -4.10 31.27 20.63
C VAL A 406 -3.86 30.64 22.01
N ASN A 407 -3.65 29.33 22.06
CA ASN A 407 -3.53 28.55 23.28
C ASN A 407 -2.43 27.46 23.22
N GLY A 408 -1.71 27.35 22.11
CA GLY A 408 -0.69 26.35 21.83
C GLY A 408 -1.24 25.01 21.34
N VAL A 409 -2.49 24.98 20.86
CA VAL A 409 -3.16 23.80 20.30
C VAL A 409 -3.97 24.23 19.08
N VAL A 410 -3.89 23.47 18.00
CA VAL A 410 -4.72 23.69 16.80
C VAL A 410 -5.87 22.71 16.84
N THR A 411 -7.11 23.20 16.90
CA THR A 411 -8.30 22.34 16.86
C THR A 411 -8.70 22.07 15.41
N LEU A 412 -8.79 20.81 14.99
CA LEU A 412 -9.21 20.46 13.64
C LEU A 412 -10.73 20.62 13.44
N TYR A 413 -11.12 21.39 12.42
CA TYR A 413 -12.54 21.52 12.05
C TYR A 413 -13.05 20.23 11.39
N LEU A 414 -14.24 19.76 11.78
CA LEU A 414 -14.85 18.50 11.30
C LEU A 414 -13.89 17.31 11.37
N PHE A 415 -13.21 17.16 12.51
CA PHE A 415 -12.30 16.05 12.78
C PHE A 415 -12.94 14.69 12.46
N GLY A 416 -12.12 13.79 11.95
CA GLY A 416 -12.53 12.53 11.35
C GLY A 416 -12.64 12.66 9.84
N ALA A 417 -13.58 13.46 9.33
CA ALA A 417 -13.61 13.76 7.89
C ALA A 417 -12.36 14.57 7.47
N ASN A 418 -12.05 15.60 8.24
CA ASN A 418 -10.77 16.31 8.19
C ASN A 418 -9.72 15.61 9.07
N PHE A 419 -8.46 15.77 8.72
CA PHE A 419 -7.31 15.24 9.47
C PHE A 419 -6.09 16.11 9.21
N SER A 420 -5.04 15.90 9.98
CA SER A 420 -3.69 16.40 9.72
C SER A 420 -2.69 15.30 10.05
N VAL A 421 -1.64 15.16 9.25
CA VAL A 421 -0.53 14.25 9.52
C VAL A 421 0.17 14.56 10.86
N PHE A 422 0.05 15.79 11.36
CA PHE A 422 0.62 16.21 12.65
C PHE A 422 -0.22 15.79 13.88
N ASP A 423 -1.46 15.35 13.70
CA ASP A 423 -2.30 14.77 14.77
C ASP A 423 -1.95 13.27 14.93
N LEU A 424 -0.82 13.00 15.58
CA LEU A 424 -0.25 11.67 15.70
C LEU A 424 -1.05 10.74 16.60
N ASN A 425 -1.71 11.30 17.62
CA ASN A 425 -2.52 10.53 18.54
C ASN A 425 -3.98 10.34 18.04
N TYR A 426 -4.41 11.16 17.07
CA TYR A 426 -5.74 11.18 16.45
C TYR A 426 -6.86 11.56 17.43
N ASP A 427 -6.65 12.63 18.19
CA ASP A 427 -7.66 13.22 19.09
C ASP A 427 -8.30 14.51 18.53
N GLY A 428 -7.92 14.91 17.32
CA GLY A 428 -8.43 16.10 16.63
C GLY A 428 -7.74 17.39 17.02
N LEU A 429 -6.62 17.29 17.75
CA LEU A 429 -5.82 18.41 18.21
C LEU A 429 -4.38 18.24 17.74
N ILE A 430 -3.81 19.26 17.10
CA ILE A 430 -2.35 19.31 16.91
C ILE A 430 -1.77 20.04 18.11
N SER A 431 -1.02 19.32 18.95
CA SER A 431 -0.61 19.81 20.27
C SER A 431 0.80 19.36 20.68
N PRO A 432 1.35 19.90 21.78
CA PRO A 432 2.57 19.37 22.36
C PRO A 432 2.47 17.91 22.84
N ALA A 433 1.26 17.34 22.96
CA ALA A 433 1.11 15.92 23.27
C ALA A 433 1.55 15.04 22.10
N ASP A 434 1.40 15.52 20.87
CA ASP A 434 1.82 14.84 19.65
C ASP A 434 3.34 14.85 19.49
N ALA A 435 4.01 15.92 19.94
CA ALA A 435 5.46 16.00 19.98
C ALA A 435 6.10 14.86 20.80
N VAL A 436 5.43 14.37 21.85
CA VAL A 436 5.91 13.22 22.65
C VAL A 436 5.89 11.91 21.84
N LEU A 437 5.08 11.83 20.78
CA LEU A 437 5.02 10.69 19.88
C LEU A 437 6.02 10.79 18.72
N VAL A 438 6.66 11.95 18.51
CA VAL A 438 7.75 12.16 17.54
C VAL A 438 9.09 11.62 18.09
N GLU A 439 9.14 11.11 19.33
CA GLU A 439 10.37 10.47 19.82
C GLU A 439 10.68 9.24 18.96
N PRO A 440 11.91 9.13 18.38
CA PRO A 440 12.24 8.01 17.53
C PRO A 440 12.04 6.71 18.31
N ILE A 441 11.22 5.82 17.76
CA ILE A 441 10.88 4.51 18.35
C ILE A 441 12.17 3.81 18.79
N LEU A 442 13.24 3.98 18.01
CA LEU A 442 14.58 3.57 18.37
C LEU A 442 15.64 4.55 17.84
N ALA A 443 16.17 5.41 18.71
CA ALA A 443 17.24 6.33 18.33
C ALA A 443 18.43 5.57 17.71
N GLY A 444 18.88 5.96 16.52
CA GLY A 444 19.99 5.30 15.82
C GLY A 444 19.59 4.16 14.88
N ASP A 445 18.30 3.84 14.77
CA ASP A 445 17.74 3.04 13.68
C ASP A 445 17.50 3.97 12.48
N VAL A 446 18.41 3.92 11.52
CA VAL A 446 18.51 4.89 10.41
C VAL A 446 17.78 4.39 9.17
N ASN A 447 17.62 3.06 9.04
CA ASN A 447 16.83 2.46 7.97
C ASN A 447 15.41 2.09 8.40
N SER A 448 15.06 2.32 9.66
CA SER A 448 13.76 2.00 10.25
C SER A 448 13.39 0.52 10.13
N ASP A 449 14.39 -0.37 10.16
CA ASP A 449 14.16 -1.82 10.11
C ASP A 449 13.84 -2.42 11.50
N CYS A 450 13.63 -1.54 12.49
CA CYS A 450 13.33 -1.84 13.88
C CYS A 450 14.48 -2.52 14.62
N ILE A 451 15.72 -2.45 14.13
CA ILE A 451 16.90 -2.99 14.81
C ILE A 451 18.19 -2.20 14.50
N VAL A 452 18.78 -1.57 15.52
CA VAL A 452 20.06 -0.84 15.33
C VAL A 452 21.23 -1.80 15.16
N ASN A 453 21.77 -1.86 13.96
CA ASN A 453 22.82 -2.78 13.58
C ASN A 453 23.84 -2.16 12.60
N VAL A 454 24.59 -3.03 11.90
CA VAL A 454 25.64 -2.61 10.97
C VAL A 454 25.10 -1.88 9.74
N ASN A 455 23.83 -2.10 9.38
CA ASN A 455 23.17 -1.41 8.27
C ASN A 455 23.03 0.09 8.59
N ASP A 456 22.56 0.42 9.79
CA ASP A 456 22.43 1.80 10.29
C ASP A 456 23.77 2.52 10.34
N LEU A 457 24.76 1.83 10.90
CA LEU A 457 26.13 2.32 10.94
C LEU A 457 26.67 2.59 9.54
N ASN A 458 26.42 1.69 8.59
CA ASN A 458 26.87 1.88 7.22
C ASN A 458 26.15 3.05 6.53
N MET A 459 24.89 3.33 6.86
CA MET A 459 24.17 4.51 6.35
C MET A 459 24.85 5.80 6.82
N VAL A 460 25.11 5.94 8.11
CA VAL A 460 25.84 7.10 8.67
C VAL A 460 27.23 7.22 8.02
N LEU A 461 28.02 6.13 8.01
CA LEU A 461 29.39 6.14 7.48
C LEU A 461 29.44 6.42 5.97
N SER A 462 28.38 6.08 5.21
CA SER A 462 28.33 6.34 3.76
C SER A 462 28.26 7.83 3.43
N GLN A 463 27.81 8.66 4.37
CA GLN A 463 27.65 10.10 4.22
C GLN A 463 28.61 10.91 5.11
N TRP A 464 29.65 10.25 5.66
CA TRP A 464 30.57 10.86 6.62
C TRP A 464 31.23 12.15 6.13
N GLY A 465 31.14 13.19 6.95
CA GLY A 465 31.72 14.52 6.71
C GLY A 465 30.89 15.40 5.76
N ASN A 466 29.74 14.94 5.29
CA ASN A 466 28.84 15.75 4.48
C ASN A 466 28.11 16.75 5.38
N ALA A 467 28.06 18.01 4.94
CA ALA A 467 27.18 19.00 5.53
C ALA A 467 25.74 18.72 5.09
N VAL A 468 24.79 18.90 6.00
CA VAL A 468 23.38 18.59 5.81
C VAL A 468 22.55 19.86 5.99
N ALA A 469 21.62 20.09 5.07
CA ALA A 469 20.69 21.21 5.12
C ALA A 469 19.29 20.76 4.65
N PRO A 470 18.24 20.93 5.48
CA PRO A 470 18.28 21.42 6.87
C PRO A 470 19.07 20.49 7.80
N ALA A 471 19.60 21.03 8.91
CA ALA A 471 20.23 20.20 9.94
C ALA A 471 19.19 19.26 10.57
N GLY A 472 19.61 18.07 10.98
CA GLY A 472 18.72 17.00 11.43
C GLY A 472 18.28 16.08 10.30
N LYS A 473 18.55 16.44 9.03
CA LYS A 473 18.16 15.58 7.92
C LYS A 473 18.97 14.28 7.90
N CYS A 474 18.32 13.14 7.75
CA CYS A 474 19.00 11.85 7.83
C CYS A 474 20.16 11.69 6.82
N PRO A 475 21.33 11.16 7.23
CA PRO A 475 21.66 10.56 8.52
C PRO A 475 22.36 11.49 9.55
N ASP A 476 22.10 12.82 9.56
CA ASP A 476 22.50 13.75 10.64
C ASP A 476 21.57 13.60 11.86
N LEU A 477 21.73 12.48 12.56
CA LEU A 477 20.93 12.10 13.73
C LEU A 477 21.09 13.05 14.93
N SER A 478 22.21 13.77 15.00
CA SER A 478 22.51 14.72 16.08
C SER A 478 21.88 16.10 15.86
N GLY A 479 21.44 16.40 14.63
CA GLY A 479 20.85 17.67 14.27
C GLY A 479 21.82 18.84 14.21
N ASN A 480 23.13 18.57 14.09
CA ASN A 480 24.17 19.61 14.16
C ASN A 480 24.53 20.18 12.77
N GLY A 481 23.99 19.62 11.68
CA GLY A 481 24.20 20.04 10.30
C GLY A 481 25.42 19.41 9.62
N ILE A 482 26.08 18.43 10.23
CA ILE A 482 27.21 17.70 9.66
C ILE A 482 27.22 16.24 10.13
N ILE A 483 27.38 15.30 9.20
CA ILE A 483 27.42 13.88 9.53
C ILE A 483 28.80 13.52 10.07
N ASP A 484 28.93 13.29 11.36
CA ASP A 484 30.20 13.05 12.03
C ASP A 484 30.12 12.04 13.20
N VAL A 485 31.03 12.19 14.16
CA VAL A 485 31.14 11.28 15.31
C VAL A 485 29.93 11.37 16.23
N ASP A 486 29.22 12.49 16.25
CA ASP A 486 28.03 12.65 17.09
C ASP A 486 26.90 11.76 16.57
N ASP A 487 26.67 11.69 15.25
CA ASP A 487 25.66 10.79 14.66
C ASP A 487 26.03 9.32 14.82
N LEU A 488 27.33 9.01 14.65
CA LEU A 488 27.84 7.67 14.95
C LEU A 488 27.60 7.28 16.42
N ASN A 489 27.78 8.22 17.35
CA ASN A 489 27.53 7.95 18.76
C ASN A 489 26.04 7.69 19.03
N VAL A 490 25.11 8.29 18.29
CA VAL A 490 23.67 7.96 18.38
C VAL A 490 23.45 6.49 18.02
N VAL A 491 23.93 6.04 16.85
CA VAL A 491 23.83 4.61 16.43
C VAL A 491 24.49 3.67 17.43
N LEU A 492 25.71 3.98 17.88
CA LEU A 492 26.44 3.11 18.80
C LEU A 492 25.80 3.06 20.21
N SER A 493 25.10 4.12 20.63
CA SER A 493 24.43 4.15 21.94
C SER A 493 23.22 3.20 22.02
N SER A 494 22.61 2.89 20.88
CA SER A 494 21.46 2.00 20.75
C SER A 494 21.80 0.66 20.11
N TRP A 495 23.09 0.34 19.95
CA TRP A 495 23.53 -0.84 19.21
C TRP A 495 22.92 -2.15 19.73
N GLY A 496 22.25 -2.88 18.83
CA GLY A 496 21.61 -4.17 19.10
C GLY A 496 20.29 -4.08 19.85
N LEU A 497 19.76 -2.88 20.07
CA LEU A 497 18.36 -2.68 20.49
C LEU A 497 17.43 -2.94 19.30
N ALA A 498 16.18 -3.27 19.60
CA ALA A 498 15.10 -3.44 18.65
C ALA A 498 13.83 -2.75 19.17
N CYS A 499 12.90 -2.41 18.28
CA CYS A 499 11.62 -1.81 18.66
C CYS A 499 10.82 -2.74 19.61
N PRO A 500 9.97 -2.17 20.50
CA PRO A 500 9.24 -2.92 21.53
C PRO A 500 8.34 -4.05 21.03
#